data_AF-A0A497I3R8-F1
#
_entry.id   AF-A0A497I3R8-F1
#
_cell.length_a   1.000
_cell.length_b   1.000
_cell.length_c   1.000
_cell.angle_alpha   90.00
_cell.angle_beta   90.00
_cell.angle_gamma   90.00
#
_symmetry.space_group_name_H-M   'P 1'
#
loop_
_entity.id
_entity.type
_entity.pdbx_description
1 polymer ?
#
loop_
_entity_poly.entity_id
_entity_poly.type
_entity_poly.pdbx_seq_one_letter_code
_entity_poly.pdbx_strand_id
1 'polypeptide(L)'
;MKAVREVEGSRRSEKINVIADLKDPGHRSRCPYCGEWVGRLHGRALYLYVKDDRLFALADMDHVYKNCRHGLIENIRFLYRMMADLKAKGYRVFGVGKAYDDDLYAWVYGGERDIEYDGLKVAVFKAPETVEDFERFSYGLQMVSLSVIEEALKGISVEDIVQREPCS
;
A
#
# COMPACT_ATOMS: atom_id res chain seq x y z
N MET A 1 -45.40 44.74 -22.92
CA MET A 1 -45.57 43.94 -21.69
C MET A 1 -44.59 42.78 -21.72
N LYS A 2 -43.73 42.67 -20.70
CA LYS A 2 -42.76 41.59 -20.47
C LYS A 2 -43.46 40.40 -19.81
N ALA A 3 -43.07 39.17 -20.14
CA ALA A 3 -42.82 38.10 -19.17
C ALA A 3 -42.08 36.93 -19.85
N VAL A 4 -40.75 36.88 -19.75
CA VAL A 4 -39.88 35.98 -18.95
C VAL A 4 -39.90 34.49 -19.34
N ARG A 5 -38.71 34.01 -19.74
CA ARG A 5 -38.31 32.60 -19.87
C ARG A 5 -38.22 31.97 -18.49
N GLU A 6 -38.65 30.72 -18.35
CA GLU A 6 -38.26 29.85 -17.23
C GLU A 6 -37.49 28.65 -17.79
N VAL A 7 -36.17 28.73 -17.62
CA VAL A 7 -35.24 27.60 -17.68
C VAL A 7 -35.02 27.23 -16.23
N GLU A 8 -35.63 26.14 -15.77
CA GLU A 8 -35.44 25.68 -14.40
C GLU A 8 -34.13 24.91 -14.24
N GLY A 9 -33.32 25.39 -13.30
CA GLY A 9 -32.71 24.50 -12.31
C GLY A 9 -31.30 24.01 -12.57
N SER A 10 -30.38 24.92 -12.90
CA SER A 10 -28.94 24.68 -12.75
C SER A 10 -28.54 24.48 -11.27
N ARG A 11 -27.62 23.54 -11.02
CA ARG A 11 -26.64 23.47 -9.90
C ARG A 11 -27.16 23.15 -8.49
N ARG A 12 -26.95 21.89 -8.09
CA ARG A 12 -26.26 21.56 -6.83
C ARG A 12 -25.30 20.39 -7.07
N SER A 13 -24.22 20.66 -7.78
CA SER A 13 -22.99 19.91 -7.60
C SER A 13 -22.54 20.16 -6.16
N GLU A 14 -22.74 19.17 -5.30
CA GLU A 14 -22.18 19.17 -3.95
C GLU A 14 -20.69 19.50 -4.06
N LYS A 15 -20.31 20.63 -3.47
CA LYS A 15 -18.92 21.04 -3.35
C LYS A 15 -18.22 19.95 -2.55
N ILE A 16 -17.52 19.07 -3.25
CA ILE A 16 -16.44 18.27 -2.67
C ILE A 16 -15.45 19.33 -2.14
N ASN A 17 -15.52 19.59 -0.84
CA ASN A 17 -14.49 20.36 -0.16
C ASN A 17 -13.25 19.48 -0.17
N VAL A 18 -12.47 19.63 -1.25
CA VAL A 18 -11.06 19.24 -1.28
C VAL A 18 -10.40 20.06 -0.19
N ILE A 19 -10.26 19.49 1.00
CA ILE A 19 -9.41 20.02 2.06
C ILE A 19 -7.98 19.76 1.58
N ALA A 20 -7.52 20.65 0.71
CA ALA A 20 -6.11 20.82 0.44
C ALA A 20 -5.50 21.58 1.62
N ASP A 21 -4.41 21.03 2.13
CA ASP A 21 -3.30 21.77 2.72
C ASP A 21 -3.53 22.51 4.05
N LEU A 22 -3.76 21.72 5.11
CA LEU A 22 -3.10 21.98 6.39
C LEU A 22 -2.23 20.76 6.74
N LYS A 23 -1.03 20.72 6.14
CA LYS A 23 0.01 19.77 6.54
C LYS A 23 0.51 20.18 7.92
N ASP A 24 0.04 19.48 8.94
CA ASP A 24 0.71 19.42 10.24
C ASP A 24 2.21 19.09 9.99
N PRO A 25 3.17 19.83 10.56
CA PRO A 25 4.59 19.53 10.41
C PRO A 25 4.98 18.12 10.90
N GLY A 26 4.13 17.45 11.69
CA GLY A 26 4.26 16.04 12.05
C GLY A 26 3.69 15.04 11.04
N HIS A 27 3.06 15.49 9.95
CA HIS A 27 2.24 14.68 9.03
C HIS A 27 1.16 13.83 9.72
N ARG A 28 0.71 14.21 10.94
CA ARG A 28 -0.28 13.42 11.68
C ARG A 28 -1.68 13.95 11.40
N SER A 29 -2.45 13.20 10.62
CA SER A 29 -3.89 13.41 10.45
C SER A 29 -4.67 12.29 11.13
N ARG A 30 -5.92 12.54 11.54
CA ARG A 30 -6.78 11.45 12.00
C ARG A 30 -7.43 10.78 10.80
N CYS A 31 -7.37 9.46 10.75
CA CYS A 31 -8.11 8.70 9.76
C CYS A 31 -9.63 8.92 9.97
N PRO A 32 -10.40 9.35 8.96
CA PRO A 32 -11.83 9.58 9.12
C PRO A 32 -12.64 8.30 9.32
N TYR A 33 -12.06 7.13 9.04
CA TYR A 33 -12.72 5.83 9.17
C TYR A 33 -12.56 5.19 10.55
N CYS A 34 -11.42 5.40 11.23
CA CYS A 34 -11.11 4.75 12.50
C CYS A 34 -10.71 5.72 13.63
N GLY A 35 -10.49 6.99 13.31
CA GLY A 35 -10.07 8.02 14.27
C GLY A 35 -8.63 7.90 14.76
N GLU A 36 -7.89 6.86 14.37
CA GLU A 36 -6.47 6.71 14.72
C GLU A 36 -5.62 7.81 14.07
N TRP A 37 -4.56 8.19 14.76
CA TRP A 37 -3.53 9.06 14.19
C TRP A 37 -2.77 8.30 13.11
N VAL A 38 -2.75 8.87 11.92
CA VAL A 38 -2.06 8.35 10.74
C VAL A 38 -0.95 9.32 10.40
N GLY A 39 0.27 8.80 10.31
CA GLY A 39 1.42 9.51 9.76
C GLY A 39 1.32 9.53 8.23
N ARG A 40 2.32 8.96 7.56
CA ARG A 40 2.24 8.75 6.11
C ARG A 40 1.45 7.50 5.76
N LEU A 41 1.56 6.45 6.58
CA LEU A 41 0.84 5.20 6.42
C LEU A 41 0.00 4.91 7.64
N HIS A 42 -1.02 4.09 7.44
CA HIS A 42 -1.80 3.60 8.57
C HIS A 42 -0.89 2.72 9.42
N GLY A 43 -0.94 2.87 10.75
CA GLY A 43 -0.17 2.04 11.65
C GLY A 43 -0.45 0.55 11.44
N ARG A 44 0.38 -0.30 12.07
CA ARG A 44 0.46 -1.79 11.98
C ARG A 44 1.38 -2.31 10.88
N ALA A 45 1.90 -3.51 11.12
CA ALA A 45 2.77 -4.21 10.19
C ALA A 45 1.99 -4.86 9.04
N LEU A 46 2.53 -4.74 7.83
CA LEU A 46 1.99 -5.33 6.61
C LEU A 46 3.13 -5.66 5.67
N TYR A 47 3.18 -6.90 5.19
CA TYR A 47 4.11 -7.38 4.17
C TYR A 47 3.35 -7.78 2.92
N LEU A 48 3.89 -7.42 1.76
CA LEU A 48 3.37 -7.74 0.42
C LEU A 48 4.45 -8.50 -0.34
N TYR A 49 4.14 -9.68 -0.87
CA TYR A 49 5.13 -10.56 -1.52
C TYR A 49 4.50 -11.31 -2.70
N VAL A 50 5.36 -11.85 -3.56
CA VAL A 50 4.94 -12.64 -4.72
C VAL A 50 5.19 -14.12 -4.46
N LYS A 51 4.19 -14.96 -4.71
CA LYS A 51 4.28 -16.42 -4.73
C LYS A 51 3.57 -16.90 -6.00
N ASP A 52 4.21 -17.74 -6.80
CA ASP A 52 3.64 -18.32 -8.02
C ASP A 52 2.94 -17.27 -8.93
N ASP A 53 3.64 -16.17 -9.22
CA ASP A 53 3.15 -15.03 -10.02
C ASP A 53 1.91 -14.31 -9.45
N ARG A 54 1.56 -14.55 -8.19
CA ARG A 54 0.43 -13.92 -7.50
C ARG A 54 0.91 -13.12 -6.30
N LEU A 55 0.27 -11.98 -6.05
CA LEU A 55 0.52 -11.16 -4.88
C LEU A 55 -0.25 -11.70 -3.67
N PHE A 56 0.46 -11.78 -2.56
CA PHE A 56 -0.05 -12.14 -1.25
C PHE A 56 0.36 -11.10 -0.23
N ALA A 57 -0.39 -11.01 0.86
CA ALA A 57 -0.07 -10.10 1.94
C ALA A 57 -0.23 -10.77 3.31
N LEU A 58 0.67 -10.44 4.22
CA LEU A 58 0.65 -10.81 5.62
C LEU A 58 0.45 -9.53 6.44
N ALA A 59 -0.53 -9.50 7.33
CA ALA A 59 -0.83 -8.34 8.14
C ALA A 59 -1.13 -8.73 9.59
N ASP A 60 -0.95 -7.80 10.52
CA ASP A 60 -1.41 -7.94 11.90
C ASP A 60 -2.95 -7.85 11.92
N MET A 61 -3.65 -8.90 11.51
CA MET A 61 -5.11 -8.86 11.30
C MET A 61 -5.89 -8.63 12.60
N ASP A 62 -5.33 -8.99 13.75
CA ASP A 62 -5.94 -8.75 15.07
C ASP A 62 -6.04 -7.25 15.40
N HIS A 63 -5.17 -6.43 14.80
CA HIS A 63 -5.16 -4.97 15.00
C HIS A 63 -5.39 -4.14 13.73
N VAL A 64 -5.14 -4.67 12.53
CA VAL A 64 -5.30 -4.02 11.22
C VAL A 64 -6.77 -4.03 10.79
N TYR A 65 -7.39 -5.22 10.80
CA TYR A 65 -8.72 -5.39 10.22
C TYR A 65 -9.83 -4.86 11.13
N LYS A 66 -9.69 -5.07 12.45
CA LYS A 66 -10.68 -4.59 13.42
C LYS A 66 -10.79 -3.07 13.46
N ASN A 67 -9.71 -2.37 13.15
CA ASN A 67 -9.64 -0.92 13.33
C ASN A 67 -9.85 -0.16 12.01
N CYS A 68 -9.33 -0.60 10.85
CA CYS A 68 -9.52 0.16 9.60
C CYS A 68 -9.25 -0.61 8.30
N ARG A 69 -10.29 -1.13 7.63
CA ARG A 69 -10.17 -1.73 6.29
C ARG A 69 -9.62 -0.77 5.24
N HIS A 70 -10.01 0.51 5.33
CA HIS A 70 -9.51 1.55 4.44
C HIS A 70 -7.98 1.73 4.58
N GLY A 71 -7.48 1.75 5.83
CA GLY A 71 -6.05 1.85 6.11
C GLY A 71 -5.25 0.67 5.55
N LEU A 72 -5.79 -0.55 5.66
CA LEU A 72 -5.19 -1.73 5.03
C LEU A 72 -5.09 -1.59 3.51
N ILE A 73 -6.17 -1.16 2.85
CA ILE A 73 -6.20 -0.97 1.40
C ILE A 73 -5.15 0.06 0.96
N GLU A 74 -5.07 1.20 1.65
CA GLU A 74 -4.09 2.25 1.32
C GLU A 74 -2.64 1.78 1.56
N ASN A 75 -2.39 1.01 2.63
CA ASN A 75 -1.08 0.42 2.87
C ASN A 75 -0.70 -0.59 1.78
N ILE A 76 -1.63 -1.46 1.34
CA ILE A 76 -1.39 -2.39 0.22
C ILE A 76 -1.06 -1.62 -1.06
N ARG A 77 -1.80 -0.55 -1.37
CA ARG A 77 -1.54 0.29 -2.55
C ARG A 77 -0.17 0.96 -2.51
N PHE A 78 0.23 1.46 -1.34
CA PHE A 78 1.54 2.07 -1.15
C PHE A 78 2.65 1.03 -1.38
N LEU A 79 2.59 -0.11 -0.71
CA LEU A 79 3.57 -1.19 -0.85
C LEU A 79 3.62 -1.73 -2.28
N TYR A 80 2.48 -1.84 -2.96
CA TYR A 80 2.43 -2.26 -4.36
C TYR A 80 3.20 -1.30 -5.27
N ARG A 81 2.97 0.02 -5.14
CA ARG A 81 3.71 1.03 -5.90
C ARG A 81 5.19 0.99 -5.60
N MET A 82 5.56 0.84 -4.34
CA MET A 82 6.96 0.66 -3.94
C MET A 82 7.58 -0.57 -4.61
N MET A 83 6.92 -1.73 -4.57
CA MET A 83 7.40 -2.94 -5.24
C MET A 83 7.57 -2.74 -6.74
N ALA A 84 6.60 -2.09 -7.40
CA ALA A 84 6.65 -1.79 -8.83
C ALA A 84 7.84 -0.88 -9.16
N ASP A 85 8.01 0.21 -8.42
CA ASP A 85 9.08 1.19 -8.63
C ASP A 85 10.46 0.56 -8.40
N LEU A 86 10.61 -0.32 -7.41
CA LEU A 86 11.86 -1.06 -7.19
C LEU A 86 12.12 -2.04 -8.34
N LYS A 87 11.11 -2.77 -8.82
CA LYS A 87 11.26 -3.64 -10.00
C LYS A 87 11.64 -2.85 -11.25
N ALA A 88 11.02 -1.69 -11.48
CA ALA A 88 11.33 -0.80 -12.60
C ALA A 88 12.76 -0.25 -12.54
N LYS A 89 13.31 -0.08 -11.33
CA LYS A 89 14.72 0.28 -11.10
C LYS A 89 15.70 -0.91 -11.27
N GLY A 90 15.21 -2.09 -11.64
CA GLY A 90 16.02 -3.28 -11.90
C GLY A 90 16.31 -4.14 -10.67
N TYR A 91 15.63 -3.91 -9.54
CA TYR A 91 15.76 -4.78 -8.38
C TYR A 91 14.92 -6.05 -8.58
N ARG A 92 15.52 -7.22 -8.31
CA ARG A 92 14.79 -8.49 -8.23
C ARG A 92 14.14 -8.59 -6.85
N VAL A 93 12.93 -8.05 -6.71
CA VAL A 93 12.21 -7.94 -5.43
C VAL A 93 11.34 -9.18 -5.18
N PHE A 94 11.56 -9.86 -4.06
CA PHE A 94 10.70 -10.92 -3.55
C PHE A 94 9.44 -10.35 -2.87
N GLY A 95 9.65 -9.35 -2.00
CA GLY A 95 8.58 -8.74 -1.22
C GLY A 95 8.98 -7.37 -0.68
N VAL A 96 8.00 -6.64 -0.18
CA VAL A 96 8.17 -5.36 0.53
C VAL A 96 7.30 -5.36 1.77
N GLY A 97 7.60 -4.50 2.73
CA GLY A 97 6.88 -4.46 3.98
C GLY A 97 6.94 -3.12 4.66
N LYS A 98 6.12 -2.96 5.68
CA LYS A 98 6.27 -1.91 6.66
C LYS A 98 6.16 -2.44 8.07
N ALA A 99 6.87 -1.78 8.99
CA ALA A 99 6.72 -1.97 10.42
C ALA A 99 5.53 -1.17 10.96
N TYR A 100 5.36 -1.19 12.27
CA TYR A 100 4.30 -0.46 12.95
C TYR A 100 4.41 1.07 12.81
N ASP A 101 5.63 1.58 12.83
CA ASP A 101 6.06 2.98 12.95
C ASP A 101 6.55 3.62 11.65
N ASP A 102 6.11 3.06 10.51
CA ASP A 102 6.38 3.54 9.15
C ASP A 102 7.79 3.25 8.59
N ASP A 103 8.62 2.47 9.29
CA ASP A 103 9.81 1.87 8.70
C ASP A 103 9.42 0.95 7.53
N LEU A 104 10.15 1.06 6.41
CA LEU A 104 9.91 0.25 5.22
C LEU A 104 10.95 -0.86 5.08
N TYR A 105 10.50 -1.99 4.52
CA TYR A 105 11.31 -3.18 4.28
C TYR A 105 11.25 -3.59 2.82
N ALA A 106 12.36 -4.12 2.30
CA ALA A 106 12.40 -4.78 1.01
C ALA A 106 13.24 -6.06 1.09
N TRP A 107 12.72 -7.15 0.52
CA TRP A 107 13.45 -8.41 0.38
C TRP A 107 13.88 -8.55 -1.08
N VAL A 108 15.19 -8.52 -1.33
CA VAL A 108 15.76 -8.41 -2.68
C VAL A 108 16.76 -9.54 -2.93
N TYR A 109 16.67 -10.16 -4.12
CA TYR A 109 17.68 -11.10 -4.60
C TYR A 109 18.95 -10.34 -5.00
N GLY A 110 20.09 -10.71 -4.42
CA GLY A 110 21.38 -10.04 -4.64
C GLY A 110 21.84 -9.15 -3.49
N GLY A 111 21.02 -8.98 -2.44
CA GLY A 111 21.43 -8.38 -1.17
C GLY A 111 21.25 -6.87 -1.06
N GLU A 112 21.98 -6.29 -0.11
CA GLU A 112 21.74 -4.96 0.45
C GLU A 112 22.28 -3.84 -0.45
N ARG A 113 21.43 -2.85 -0.72
CA ARG A 113 21.80 -1.52 -1.25
C ARG A 113 21.02 -0.50 -0.44
N ASP A 114 21.57 0.70 -0.29
CA ASP A 114 20.80 1.80 0.28
C ASP A 114 19.63 2.15 -0.65
N ILE A 115 18.42 2.05 -0.12
CA ILE A 115 17.18 2.34 -0.84
C ILE A 115 16.38 3.35 -0.02
N GLU A 116 15.86 4.35 -0.71
CA GLU A 116 14.89 5.29 -0.19
C GLU A 116 13.64 5.25 -1.08
N TYR A 117 12.47 5.34 -0.46
CA TYR A 117 11.19 5.40 -1.14
C TYR A 117 10.31 6.48 -0.52
N ASP A 118 9.87 7.43 -1.33
CA ASP A 118 9.03 8.56 -0.89
C ASP A 118 9.60 9.31 0.34
N GLY A 119 10.93 9.48 0.42
CA GLY A 119 11.58 10.11 1.57
C GLY A 119 11.67 9.25 2.83
N LEU A 120 11.34 7.95 2.75
CA LEU A 120 11.47 6.98 3.84
C LEU A 120 12.63 6.01 3.54
N LYS A 121 13.45 5.73 4.55
CA LYS A 121 14.49 4.71 4.44
C LYS A 121 13.86 3.33 4.31
N VAL A 122 14.42 2.53 3.41
CA VAL A 122 14.02 1.15 3.23
C VAL A 122 15.15 0.26 3.74
N ALA A 123 14.89 -0.49 4.81
CA ALA A 123 15.80 -1.54 5.24
C ALA A 123 15.70 -2.71 4.25
N VAL A 124 16.82 -3.02 3.61
CA VAL A 124 16.92 -4.08 2.60
C VAL A 124 17.43 -5.33 3.26
N PHE A 125 16.74 -6.44 3.03
CA PHE A 125 17.12 -7.77 3.47
C PHE A 125 17.38 -8.64 2.25
N LYS A 126 18.25 -9.65 2.43
CA LYS A 126 18.37 -10.72 1.45
C LYS A 126 17.01 -11.43 1.32
N ALA A 127 16.58 -11.65 0.08
CA ALA A 127 15.38 -12.45 -0.19
C ALA A 127 15.50 -13.87 0.42
N PRO A 128 14.41 -14.41 0.98
CA PRO A 128 14.39 -15.75 1.55
C PRO A 128 14.57 -16.81 0.45
N GLU A 129 15.05 -18.00 0.82
CA GLU A 129 15.22 -19.12 -0.11
C GLU A 129 13.88 -19.69 -0.55
N THR A 130 12.90 -19.72 0.37
CA THR A 130 11.55 -20.22 0.13
C THR A 130 10.49 -19.26 0.65
N VAL A 131 9.28 -19.36 0.11
CA VAL A 131 8.13 -18.58 0.60
C VAL A 131 7.72 -19.06 2.00
N GLU A 132 7.86 -20.35 2.27
CA GLU A 132 7.52 -20.95 3.56
C GLU A 132 8.44 -20.43 4.67
N ASP A 133 9.72 -20.19 4.37
CA ASP A 133 10.61 -19.52 5.31
C ASP A 133 10.15 -18.09 5.60
N PHE A 134 9.77 -17.34 4.56
CA PHE A 134 9.26 -15.97 4.71
C PHE A 134 8.02 -15.90 5.62
N GLU A 135 7.05 -16.77 5.35
CA GLU A 135 5.81 -16.87 6.12
C GLU A 135 6.10 -17.29 7.56
N ARG A 136 7.07 -18.20 7.78
CA ARG A 136 7.48 -18.65 9.12
C ARG A 136 8.15 -17.54 9.93
N PHE A 137 9.02 -16.72 9.33
CA PHE A 137 9.68 -15.62 10.06
C PHE A 137 8.75 -14.45 10.35
N SER A 138 7.62 -14.36 9.64
CA SER A 138 6.59 -13.32 9.82
C SER A 138 5.63 -13.60 10.99
N TYR A 139 6.14 -14.20 12.08
CA TYR A 139 5.36 -14.64 13.24
C TYR A 139 4.43 -13.53 13.75
N GLY A 140 3.15 -13.87 13.91
CA GLY A 140 2.12 -12.95 14.39
C GLY A 140 1.37 -12.18 13.29
N LEU A 141 1.81 -12.27 12.03
CA LEU A 141 1.03 -11.81 10.89
C LEU A 141 0.16 -12.93 10.34
N GLN A 142 -1.03 -12.56 9.86
CA GLN A 142 -2.00 -13.46 9.27
C GLN A 142 -2.18 -13.13 7.78
N MET A 143 -2.50 -14.16 6.98
CA MET A 143 -2.78 -14.00 5.56
C MET A 143 -3.99 -13.08 5.35
N VAL A 144 -3.79 -12.03 4.56
CA VAL A 144 -4.88 -11.16 4.10
C VAL A 144 -5.67 -11.88 3.01
N SER A 145 -7.00 -11.78 3.07
CA SER A 145 -7.86 -12.35 2.03
C SER A 145 -7.53 -11.77 0.65
N LEU A 146 -7.44 -12.63 -0.36
CA LEU A 146 -7.15 -12.24 -1.74
C LEU A 146 -8.13 -11.18 -2.27
N SER A 147 -9.40 -11.22 -1.85
CA SER A 147 -10.41 -10.24 -2.26
C SER A 147 -10.08 -8.81 -1.81
N VAL A 148 -9.42 -8.65 -0.65
CA VAL A 148 -8.97 -7.34 -0.15
C VAL A 148 -7.79 -6.84 -0.97
N ILE A 149 -6.89 -7.74 -1.38
CA ILE A 149 -5.77 -7.41 -2.26
C ILE A 149 -6.30 -6.98 -3.64
N GLU A 150 -7.21 -7.75 -4.23
CA GLU A 150 -7.86 -7.42 -5.51
C GLU A 150 -8.59 -6.08 -5.46
N GLU A 151 -9.29 -5.78 -4.36
CA GLU A 151 -9.91 -4.48 -4.17
C GLU A 151 -8.88 -3.35 -4.09
N ALA A 152 -7.80 -3.55 -3.34
CA ALA A 152 -6.76 -2.55 -3.20
C ALA A 152 -6.11 -2.23 -4.56
N LEU A 153 -5.95 -3.23 -5.42
CA LEU A 153 -5.33 -3.08 -6.74
C LEU A 153 -6.31 -2.66 -7.83
N LYS A 154 -7.62 -2.62 -7.55
CA LYS A 154 -8.63 -2.23 -8.53
C LYS A 154 -8.40 -0.81 -9.05
N GLY A 155 -8.27 -0.69 -10.37
CA GLY A 155 -8.07 0.60 -11.05
C GLY A 155 -6.62 1.09 -11.10
N ILE A 156 -5.66 0.32 -10.59
CA ILE A 156 -4.24 0.54 -10.84
C ILE A 156 -3.90 -0.17 -12.16
N SER A 157 -3.30 0.53 -13.13
CA SER A 157 -2.77 -0.09 -14.34
C SER A 157 -1.63 -1.03 -13.94
N VAL A 158 -1.92 -2.33 -13.87
CA VAL A 158 -0.96 -3.40 -13.55
C VAL A 158 -0.15 -3.71 -14.80
N GLU A 159 0.55 -2.71 -15.30
CA GLU A 159 1.54 -2.89 -16.36
C GLU A 159 2.87 -3.12 -15.60
N ASP A 160 3.39 -4.35 -15.67
CA ASP A 160 4.76 -4.75 -15.29
C ASP A 160 5.10 -5.16 -13.84
N ILE A 161 4.27 -5.97 -13.14
CA ILE A 161 4.74 -6.67 -11.91
C ILE A 161 5.05 -8.17 -12.11
N VAL A 162 4.43 -8.79 -13.13
CA VAL A 162 4.68 -10.19 -13.49
C VAL A 162 5.70 -10.24 -14.62
N GLN A 163 6.97 -9.93 -14.32
CA GLN A 163 8.05 -10.31 -15.23
C GLN A 163 8.25 -11.83 -15.11
N ARG A 164 7.93 -12.56 -16.19
CA ARG A 164 8.34 -13.95 -16.41
C ARG A 164 9.87 -14.01 -16.34
N GLU A 165 10.44 -14.73 -15.38
CA GLU A 165 11.80 -15.24 -15.56
C GLU A 165 11.75 -16.44 -16.54
N PRO A 166 12.65 -16.53 -17.54
CA PRO A 166 12.76 -17.74 -18.34
C PRO A 166 13.32 -18.85 -17.45
N CYS A 167 12.69 -20.03 -17.49
CA CYS A 167 13.24 -21.23 -16.89
C CYS A 167 14.70 -21.42 -17.35
N SER A 168 15.63 -21.39 -16.41
CA SER A 168 16.99 -21.94 -16.57
C SER A 168 16.96 -23.45 -16.53
#